data_AF-A0A0M9AF03-F1
#
_entry.id   AF-A0A0M9AF03-F1
#
_cell.length_a   1.000
_cell.length_b   1.000
_cell.length_c   1.000
_cell.angle_alpha   90.00
_cell.angle_beta   90.00
_cell.angle_gamma   90.00
#
_symmetry.space_group_name_H-M   'P 1'
#
loop_
_entity.id
_entity.type
_entity.pdbx_description
1 polymer ?
#
loop_
_entity_poly.entity_id
_entity_poly.type
_entity_poly.pdbx_seq_one_letter_code
_entity_poly.pdbx_strand_id
1 'polypeptide(L)'
;MQAVRLFQGYLWHPKEASLDPRALLPGEVLGARLLIDPVPPPTPFFEDGTPTATQAFYQVTLLLLTEEAPEALKPLAERVAEALREHLEGLPPGVGWLLLEDLRPL
;
A
#
# COMPACT_ATOMS: atom_id res chain seq x y z
N MET A 1 -18.80 17.24 3.54
CA MET A 1 -18.21 15.90 3.38
C MET A 1 -17.72 15.63 1.96
N GLN A 2 -16.45 15.21 1.80
CA GLN A 2 -15.77 14.91 0.54
C GLN A 2 -15.07 13.56 0.59
N ALA A 3 -14.86 12.93 -0.56
CA ALA A 3 -14.09 11.68 -0.68
C ALA A 3 -12.62 11.99 -0.97
N VAL A 4 -11.72 11.49 -0.12
CA VAL A 4 -10.27 11.69 -0.26
C VAL A 4 -9.59 10.35 -0.47
N ARG A 5 -8.67 10.29 -1.44
CA ARG A 5 -7.76 9.16 -1.65
C ARG A 5 -6.39 9.49 -1.07
N LEU A 6 -5.95 8.73 -0.08
CA LEU A 6 -4.63 8.84 0.52
C LEU A 6 -3.76 7.69 0.03
N PHE A 7 -2.81 7.99 -0.86
CA PHE A 7 -1.81 7.01 -1.27
C PHE A 7 -0.97 6.59 -0.07
N GLN A 8 -0.81 5.29 0.15
CA GLN A 8 -0.06 4.74 1.28
C GLN A 8 1.26 4.13 0.86
N GLY A 9 1.35 3.60 -0.37
CA GLY A 9 2.54 2.91 -0.82
C GLY A 9 2.27 1.87 -1.90
N TYR A 10 3.20 0.93 -2.02
CA TYR A 10 3.13 -0.15 -2.99
C TYR A 10 3.19 -1.52 -2.31
N LEU A 11 2.57 -2.50 -2.97
CA LEU A 11 2.64 -3.91 -2.65
C LEU A 11 3.02 -4.68 -3.92
N TRP A 12 3.83 -5.72 -3.81
CA TRP A 12 4.17 -6.57 -4.95
C TRP A 12 4.37 -8.03 -4.55
N HIS A 13 4.23 -8.92 -5.52
CA HIS A 13 4.56 -10.34 -5.38
C HIS A 13 4.99 -10.94 -6.73
N PRO A 14 5.63 -12.14 -6.74
CA PRO A 14 6.00 -12.80 -7.99
C PRO A 14 4.78 -13.06 -8.85
N LYS A 15 4.85 -12.77 -10.16
CA LYS A 15 3.72 -12.97 -11.09
C LYS A 15 3.27 -14.43 -11.19
N GLU A 16 4.21 -15.34 -10.98
CA GLU A 16 3.99 -16.78 -10.98
C GLU A 16 3.35 -17.31 -9.68
N ALA A 17 3.35 -16.50 -8.61
CA ALA A 17 2.60 -16.81 -7.41
C ALA A 17 1.10 -16.53 -7.67
N SER A 18 0.27 -17.56 -7.47
CA SER A 18 -1.19 -17.44 -7.58
C SER A 18 -1.78 -16.75 -6.33
N LEU A 19 -1.40 -15.50 -6.09
CA LEU A 19 -1.83 -14.67 -4.97
C LEU A 19 -2.80 -13.59 -5.45
N ASP A 20 -3.86 -13.35 -4.66
CA ASP A 20 -4.71 -12.18 -4.79
C ASP A 20 -4.58 -11.32 -3.52
N PRO A 21 -3.80 -10.23 -3.57
CA PRO A 21 -3.65 -9.34 -2.42
C PRO A 21 -4.95 -8.79 -1.86
N ARG A 22 -5.99 -8.63 -2.69
CA ARG A 22 -7.29 -8.12 -2.27
C ARG A 22 -8.03 -9.10 -1.36
N ALA A 23 -7.71 -10.39 -1.46
CA ALA A 23 -8.26 -11.43 -0.59
C ALA A 23 -7.44 -11.62 0.69
N LEU A 24 -6.20 -11.12 0.74
CA LEU A 24 -5.29 -11.29 1.88
C LEU A 24 -5.31 -10.10 2.85
N LEU A 25 -5.64 -8.91 2.35
CA LEU A 25 -5.71 -7.69 3.14
C LEU A 25 -7.15 -7.39 3.57
N PRO A 26 -7.34 -6.69 4.71
CA PRO A 26 -8.67 -6.28 5.14
C PRO A 26 -9.28 -5.30 4.13
N GLY A 27 -10.60 -5.37 3.95
CA GLY A 27 -11.30 -4.40 3.08
C GLY A 27 -11.29 -2.98 3.63
N GLU A 28 -11.10 -2.81 4.94
CA GLU A 28 -11.09 -1.53 5.64
C GLU A 28 -10.06 -1.54 6.77
N VAL A 29 -9.43 -0.39 7.02
CA VAL A 29 -8.47 -0.18 8.12
C VAL A 29 -8.84 1.11 8.83
N LEU A 30 -9.08 1.02 10.15
CA LEU A 30 -9.53 2.14 10.99
C LEU A 30 -10.72 2.94 10.41
N GLY A 31 -11.66 2.25 9.74
CA GLY A 31 -12.84 2.86 9.13
C GLY A 31 -12.61 3.54 7.76
N ALA A 32 -11.38 3.48 7.24
CA ALA A 32 -11.09 3.88 5.86
C ALA A 32 -11.08 2.64 4.94
N ARG A 33 -11.63 2.78 3.73
CA ARG A 33 -11.65 1.71 2.74
C ARG A 33 -10.27 1.49 2.15
N LEU A 34 -9.76 0.26 2.24
CA LEU A 34 -8.50 -0.12 1.61
C LEU A 34 -8.74 -0.46 0.13
N LEU A 35 -7.97 0.18 -0.74
CA LEU A 35 -7.98 -0.04 -2.19
C LEU A 35 -6.60 -0.56 -2.62
N ILE A 36 -6.62 -1.61 -3.42
CA ILE A 36 -5.43 -2.28 -3.95
C ILE A 36 -5.59 -2.36 -5.47
N ASP A 37 -4.88 -1.50 -6.19
CA ASP A 37 -5.06 -1.33 -7.64
C ASP A 37 -3.79 -1.74 -8.40
N PRO A 38 -3.87 -2.59 -9.43
CA PRO A 38 -2.69 -3.01 -10.19
C PRO A 38 -2.09 -1.83 -10.95
N VAL A 39 -0.76 -1.73 -10.90
CA VAL A 39 0.01 -0.65 -11.56
C VAL A 39 1.29 -1.21 -12.17
N PRO A 40 1.90 -0.51 -13.15
CA PRO A 40 3.28 -0.79 -13.55
C PRO A 40 4.25 -0.61 -12.36
N PRO A 41 5.40 -1.31 -12.35
CA PRO A 41 6.43 -1.07 -11.33
C PRO A 41 6.87 0.40 -11.30
N PRO A 42 7.03 1.01 -10.11
CA PRO A 42 7.44 2.41 -9.98
C PRO A 42 8.91 2.65 -10.35
N THR A 43 9.73 1.58 -10.36
CA THR A 43 11.14 1.57 -10.75
C THR A 43 11.44 0.29 -11.55
N PRO A 44 12.37 0.30 -12.51
CA PRO A 44 12.73 -0.89 -13.28
C PRO A 44 13.48 -1.97 -12.48
N PHE A 45 14.15 -1.60 -11.39
CA PHE A 45 14.97 -2.51 -10.58
C PHE A 45 14.75 -2.27 -9.08
N PHE A 46 14.86 -3.34 -8.29
CA PHE A 46 14.96 -3.28 -6.84
C PHE A 46 16.36 -2.79 -6.40
N GLU A 47 16.51 -2.53 -5.10
CA GLU A 47 17.79 -2.06 -4.53
C GLU A 47 18.94 -3.06 -4.71
N ASP A 48 18.63 -4.36 -4.80
CA ASP A 48 19.60 -5.43 -5.06
C ASP A 48 19.94 -5.60 -6.55
N GLY A 49 19.36 -4.78 -7.43
CA GLY A 49 19.57 -4.82 -8.87
C GLY A 49 18.70 -5.84 -9.63
N THR A 50 17.82 -6.58 -8.94
CA THR A 50 16.92 -7.52 -9.61
C THR A 50 15.78 -6.79 -10.33
N PRO A 51 15.29 -7.32 -11.48
CA PRO A 51 14.27 -6.64 -12.28
C PRO A 51 12.88 -6.75 -11.65
N THR A 52 12.22 -5.60 -11.45
CA THR A 52 10.84 -5.53 -10.93
C THR A 52 9.80 -6.06 -11.90
N ALA A 53 10.14 -6.19 -13.19
CA ALA A 53 9.27 -6.71 -14.23
C ALA A 53 8.78 -8.17 -13.97
N THR A 54 9.46 -8.90 -13.08
CA THR A 54 9.08 -10.26 -12.63
C THR A 54 7.93 -10.26 -11.62
N GLN A 55 7.56 -9.09 -11.08
CA GLN A 55 6.57 -8.95 -10.02
C GLN A 55 5.28 -8.27 -10.53
N ALA A 56 4.15 -8.62 -9.94
CA ALA A 56 2.91 -7.87 -10.05
C ALA A 56 2.92 -6.76 -9.00
N PHE A 57 2.70 -5.51 -9.40
CA PHE A 57 2.69 -4.35 -8.51
C PHE A 57 1.28 -3.82 -8.33
N TYR A 58 1.04 -3.32 -7.12
CA TYR A 58 -0.21 -2.72 -6.70
C TYR A 58 0.06 -1.43 -5.96
N GLN A 59 -0.74 -0.42 -6.25
CA GLN A 59 -0.85 0.79 -5.46
C GLN A 59 -1.81 0.53 -4.30
N VAL A 60 -1.38 0.88 -3.09
CA VAL A 60 -2.18 0.80 -1.87
C VAL A 60 -2.68 2.19 -1.53
N THR A 61 -4.01 2.35 -1.45
CA THR A 61 -4.66 3.64 -1.21
C THR A 61 -5.79 3.50 -0.20
N LEU A 62 -5.97 4.50 0.65
CA LEU A 62 -7.13 4.61 1.53
C LEU A 62 -8.16 5.55 0.93
N LEU A 63 -9.41 5.14 0.93
CA LEU A 63 -10.54 5.98 0.59
C LEU A 63 -11.35 6.27 1.85
N LEU A 64 -11.51 7.54 2.17
CA LEU A 64 -12.28 8.01 3.31
C LEU A 64 -13.23 9.14 2.90
N LEU A 65 -14.32 9.26 3.67
CA LEU A 65 -15.23 10.40 3.61
C LEU A 65 -14.95 11.29 4.81
N THR A 66 -14.62 12.56 4.58
CA THR A 66 -14.24 13.49 5.65
C THR A 66 -14.68 14.92 5.34
N GLU A 67 -14.75 15.77 6.35
CA GLU A 67 -14.92 17.22 6.20
C GLU A 67 -13.61 17.98 6.36
N GLU A 68 -12.56 17.28 6.80
CA GLU A 68 -11.24 17.86 7.02
C GLU A 68 -10.52 18.14 5.69
N ALA A 69 -9.60 19.11 5.75
CA ALA A 69 -8.68 19.39 4.64
C ALA A 69 -7.60 18.31 4.55
N PRO A 70 -7.06 18.01 3.35
CA PRO A 70 -6.04 16.97 3.16
C PRO A 70 -4.81 17.10 4.09
N GLU A 71 -4.38 18.32 4.39
CA GLU A 71 -3.23 18.60 5.26
C GLU A 71 -3.47 18.15 6.71
N ALA A 72 -4.72 18.13 7.16
CA ALA A 72 -5.10 17.66 8.48
C ALA A 72 -5.15 16.12 8.59
N LEU A 73 -5.14 15.40 7.46
CA LEU A 73 -5.26 13.94 7.42
C LEU A 73 -3.94 13.21 7.67
N LYS A 74 -2.82 13.93 7.81
CA LYS A 74 -1.49 13.33 8.03
C LYS A 74 -1.47 12.39 9.26
N PRO A 75 -1.97 12.78 10.45
CA PRO A 75 -1.99 11.89 11.61
C PRO A 75 -2.86 10.64 11.41
N LEU A 76 -3.91 10.74 10.60
CA LEU A 76 -4.73 9.58 10.23
C LEU A 76 -3.96 8.65 9.29
N ALA A 77 -3.27 9.19 8.28
CA ALA A 77 -2.45 8.41 7.37
C ALA A 77 -1.37 7.62 8.12
N GLU A 78 -0.65 8.26 9.05
CA GLU A 78 0.36 7.61 9.90
C GLU A 78 -0.26 6.48 10.74
N ARG A 79 -1.39 6.73 11.41
CA ARG A 79 -2.07 5.70 12.21
C ARG A 79 -2.55 4.52 11.38
N VAL A 80 -3.03 4.77 10.17
CA VAL A 80 -3.51 3.69 9.29
C VAL A 80 -2.34 2.90 8.73
N ALA A 81 -1.24 3.54 8.38
CA ALA A 81 -0.06 2.87 7.88
C ALA A 81 0.57 1.95 8.95
N GLU A 82 0.65 2.39 10.21
CA GLU A 82 1.00 1.54 11.36
C GLU A 82 0.03 0.35 11.51
N ALA A 83 -1.28 0.57 11.45
CA ALA A 83 -2.26 -0.52 11.54
C ALA A 83 -2.19 -1.48 10.33
N LEU A 84 -1.84 -0.97 9.15
CA LEU A 84 -1.68 -1.77 7.94
C LEU A 84 -0.40 -2.62 8.01
N ARG A 85 0.65 -2.14 8.68
CA ARG A 85 1.92 -2.88 8.87
C ARG A 85 1.70 -4.25 9.50
N GLU A 86 0.87 -4.34 10.54
CA GLU A 86 0.55 -5.63 11.18
C GLU A 86 -0.03 -6.66 10.19
N HIS A 87 -0.85 -6.19 9.24
CA HIS A 87 -1.39 -7.05 8.18
C HIS A 87 -0.35 -7.40 7.12
N LEU A 88 0.50 -6.44 6.74
CA LEU A 88 1.54 -6.63 5.73
C LEU A 88 2.64 -7.58 6.20
N GLU A 89 3.01 -7.52 7.48
CA GLU A 89 4.00 -8.43 8.09
C GLU A 89 3.48 -9.88 8.16
N GLY A 90 2.15 -10.08 8.21
CA GLY A 90 1.51 -11.38 8.19
C GLY A 90 1.34 -12.00 6.79
N LEU A 91 1.73 -11.30 5.72
CA LEU A 91 1.55 -11.80 4.36
C LEU A 91 2.51 -12.96 4.04
N PRO A 92 2.15 -13.82 3.06
CA PRO A 92 3.00 -14.93 2.67
C PRO A 92 4.42 -14.49 2.28
N PRO A 93 5.44 -15.35 2.51
CA PRO A 93 6.80 -15.08 2.06
C PRO A 93 6.86 -14.78 0.56
N GLY A 94 7.66 -13.79 0.19
CA GLY A 94 7.80 -13.32 -1.19
C GLY A 94 6.84 -12.18 -1.57
N VAL A 95 5.86 -11.86 -0.73
CA VAL A 95 5.13 -10.59 -0.84
C VAL A 95 6.00 -9.47 -0.26
N GLY A 96 6.29 -8.47 -1.07
CA GLY A 96 6.98 -7.26 -0.65
C GLY A 96 6.05 -6.06 -0.61
N TRP A 97 6.43 -5.05 0.17
CA TRP A 97 5.68 -3.82 0.31
C TRP A 97 6.61 -2.67 0.69
N LEU A 98 6.14 -1.45 0.44
CA LEU A 98 6.81 -0.20 0.81
C LEU A 98 5.74 0.84 1.13
N LEU A 99 5.64 1.28 2.38
CA LEU A 99 4.76 2.37 2.78
C LEU A 99 5.50 3.71 2.72
N LEU A 100 4.76 4.81 2.52
CA LEU A 100 5.31 6.16 2.45
C LEU A 100 6.05 6.55 3.73
N GLU A 101 5.58 6.06 4.88
CA GLU A 101 6.23 6.27 6.18
C GLU A 101 7.61 5.62 6.31
N ASP A 102 7.90 4.59 5.51
CA ASP A 102 9.20 3.95 5.46
C ASP A 102 10.21 4.72 4.60
N LEU A 103 9.75 5.73 3.85
CA LEU A 103 10.61 6.54 3.01
C LEU A 103 11.48 7.47 3.87
N ARG A 104 12.78 7.49 3.57
CA ARG A 104 13.74 8.38 4.24
C ARG A 104 13.61 9.79 3.70
N PRO A 105 13.79 10.83 4.55
CA PRO A 105 13.89 12.20 4.06
C PRO A 105 15.11 12.36 3.13
N LEU A 106 15.01 13.31 2.20
CA LEU A 106 16.09 13.70 1.29
C LEU A 106 17.23 14.41 2.02
#